data_AF-A0A5T8TBM5-F1
#
_entry.id   AF-A0A5T8TBM5-F1
#
_cell.length_a   1.000
_cell.length_b   1.000
_cell.length_c   1.000
_cell.angle_alpha   90.00
_cell.angle_beta   90.00
_cell.angle_gamma   90.00
#
_symmetry.space_group_name_H-M   'P 1'
#
loop_
_entity.id
_entity.type
_entity.pdbx_description
1 polymer ?
#
loop_
_entity_poly.entity_id
_entity_poly.type
_entity_poly.pdbx_seq_one_letter_code
_entity_poly.pdbx_strand_id
1 'polypeptide(L)'
;MKCKVAGCEKEATYVQQCVCQKHYFRMMRYGTYDLTKSGKRKERSQNDRGYQMLHQPDHPLAMANGSVYEHRAVIYAKYGDNLPDCELCGKKLNWRIAHIDHIDEVVTNNIESNLRPLCGACNTNRSKKPAHNRKDAVAITYLGETKTANEWARDPRVKVSNATIVRRKKLGMTDFECLFAPKITHNGNVPIKPPTPPKYTRKNSIAIEWEGEKKTPSEWACDPRITLSDGTIRSRAKAGMSAFDCLFKPASRSGKKALKQREAA
;
A
#
# COMPACT_ATOMS: atom_id res chain seq x y z
N MET A 1 63.29 18.24 -43.56
CA MET A 1 63.80 18.38 -42.17
C MET A 1 62.93 17.55 -41.22
N LYS A 2 63.53 16.79 -40.30
CA LYS A 2 62.78 15.89 -39.39
C LYS A 2 62.31 16.62 -38.13
N CYS A 3 61.28 16.08 -37.48
CA CYS A 3 60.78 16.59 -36.19
C CYS A 3 61.87 16.50 -35.11
N LYS A 4 62.04 17.55 -34.31
CA LYS A 4 63.05 17.63 -33.24
C LYS A 4 62.78 16.75 -32.00
N VAL A 5 61.63 16.07 -31.94
CA VAL A 5 61.23 15.27 -30.78
C VAL A 5 61.89 13.91 -30.87
N ALA A 6 62.59 13.50 -29.81
CA ALA A 6 63.32 12.23 -29.76
C ALA A 6 62.42 11.03 -30.12
N GLY A 7 62.90 10.17 -31.02
CA GLY A 7 62.14 9.02 -31.52
C GLY A 7 61.02 9.34 -32.51
N CYS A 8 60.94 10.58 -33.03
CA CYS A 8 59.97 10.95 -34.06
C CYS A 8 60.62 11.06 -35.45
N GLU A 9 60.25 10.15 -36.35
CA GLU A 9 60.78 10.13 -37.72
C GLU A 9 59.97 10.97 -38.72
N LYS A 10 58.89 11.62 -38.26
CA LYS A 10 58.00 12.41 -39.12
C LYS A 10 58.68 13.70 -39.57
N GLU A 11 58.34 14.13 -40.78
CA GLU A 11 58.77 15.43 -41.30
C GLU A 11 58.16 16.59 -40.50
N ALA A 12 58.95 17.66 -40.33
CA ALA A 12 58.48 18.85 -39.64
C ALA A 12 57.59 19.68 -40.57
N THR A 13 56.28 19.66 -40.31
CA THR A 13 55.29 20.50 -40.99
C THR A 13 55.44 21.98 -40.59
N TYR A 14 55.87 22.23 -39.34
CA TYR A 14 56.09 23.57 -38.81
C TYR A 14 57.59 23.86 -38.75
N VAL A 15 58.11 24.42 -39.84
CA VAL A 15 59.53 24.62 -40.13
C VAL A 15 60.23 25.46 -39.05
N GLN A 16 59.64 26.58 -38.64
CA GLN A 16 60.24 27.48 -37.65
C GLN A 16 60.47 26.84 -36.28
N GLN A 17 59.61 25.90 -35.88
CA GLN A 17 59.68 25.23 -34.58
C GLN A 17 60.32 23.84 -34.67
N CYS A 18 60.66 23.39 -35.90
CA CYS A 18 61.17 22.06 -36.24
C CYS A 18 60.31 20.91 -35.70
N VAL A 19 58.98 21.02 -35.75
CA VAL A 19 58.05 19.99 -35.25
C VAL A 19 57.05 19.52 -36.29
N CYS A 20 56.68 18.24 -36.22
CA CYS A 20 55.58 17.69 -37.01
C CYS A 20 54.22 18.17 -36.47
N GLN A 21 53.18 18.08 -37.28
CA GLN A 21 51.83 18.52 -36.92
C GLN A 21 51.32 17.93 -35.59
N LYS A 22 51.60 16.64 -35.32
CA LYS A 22 51.23 15.95 -34.08
C LYS A 22 51.87 16.60 -32.85
N HIS A 23 53.17 16.87 -32.90
CA HIS A 23 53.91 17.46 -31.78
C HIS A 23 53.62 18.95 -31.61
N TYR A 24 53.37 19.66 -32.70
CA TYR A 24 52.89 21.04 -32.65
C TYR A 24 51.57 21.15 -31.89
N PHE A 25 50.54 20.39 -32.28
CA PHE A 25 49.25 20.42 -31.58
C PHE A 25 49.33 19.92 -30.14
N ARG A 26 50.24 19.00 -29.85
CA ARG A 26 50.46 18.52 -28.50
C ARG A 26 51.06 19.58 -27.59
N MET A 27 52.07 20.30 -28.07
CA MET A 27 52.63 21.46 -27.38
C MET A 27 51.56 22.53 -27.14
N MET A 28 50.73 22.84 -28.14
CA MET A 28 49.64 23.80 -27.98
C MET A 28 48.58 23.35 -26.95
N ARG A 29 48.26 22.05 -26.89
CA ARG A 29 47.25 21.53 -25.94
C ARG A 29 47.80 21.37 -24.53
N TYR A 30 48.99 20.81 -24.37
CA TYR A 30 49.50 20.34 -23.08
C TYR A 30 50.76 21.07 -22.59
N GLY A 31 51.40 21.90 -23.42
CA GLY A 31 52.67 22.55 -23.08
C GLY A 31 53.88 21.59 -23.09
N THR A 32 53.71 20.35 -23.55
CA THR A 32 54.76 19.33 -23.63
C THR A 32 54.63 18.53 -24.93
N TYR A 33 55.72 17.93 -25.40
CA TYR A 33 55.73 16.96 -26.50
C TYR A 33 55.46 15.52 -26.04
N ASP A 34 55.57 15.25 -24.74
CA ASP A 34 55.39 13.91 -24.17
C ASP A 34 53.95 13.44 -24.21
N LEU A 35 53.77 12.11 -24.26
CA LEU A 35 52.44 11.50 -24.15
C LEU A 35 51.87 11.79 -22.75
N THR A 36 50.98 12.78 -22.65
CA THR A 36 50.18 12.98 -21.45
C THR A 36 49.13 11.88 -21.36
N LYS A 37 49.23 11.03 -20.33
CA LYS A 37 48.24 9.97 -20.04
C LYS A 37 46.89 10.56 -19.63
N SER A 38 46.92 11.70 -18.95
CA SER A 38 45.77 12.48 -18.53
C SER A 38 45.78 13.80 -19.30
N GLY A 39 44.71 14.08 -20.04
CA GLY A 39 44.52 15.41 -20.65
C GLY A 39 44.36 16.50 -19.59
N LYS A 40 44.31 17.78 -20.00
CA LYS A 40 43.90 18.91 -19.16
C LYS A 40 42.41 18.79 -18.81
N ARG A 41 42.06 17.80 -18.00
CA ARG A 41 40.70 17.64 -17.49
C ARG A 41 40.46 18.76 -16.48
N LYS A 42 39.34 19.48 -16.63
CA LYS A 42 38.96 20.51 -15.66
C LYS A 42 38.67 19.85 -14.32
N GLU A 43 39.18 20.45 -13.25
CA GLU A 43 38.92 19.99 -11.88
C GLU A 43 37.44 20.12 -11.52
N ARG A 44 36.79 21.19 -11.99
CA ARG A 44 35.36 21.41 -11.86
C ARG A 44 34.68 21.38 -13.22
N SER A 45 33.57 20.66 -13.32
CA SER A 45 32.68 20.64 -14.48
C SER A 45 31.22 20.79 -14.05
N GLN A 46 30.31 20.91 -15.00
CA GLN A 46 28.87 20.88 -14.75
C GLN A 46 28.23 19.78 -15.57
N ASN A 47 27.14 19.19 -15.07
CA ASN A 47 26.30 18.29 -15.85
C ASN A 47 25.20 19.06 -16.59
N ASP A 48 24.48 18.38 -17.47
CA ASP A 48 23.38 18.97 -18.26
C ASP A 48 22.23 19.53 -17.39
N ARG A 49 22.17 19.14 -16.11
CA ARG A 49 21.17 19.61 -15.13
C ARG A 49 21.68 20.76 -14.25
N GLY A 50 22.87 21.29 -14.54
CA GLY A 50 23.48 22.42 -13.81
C GLY A 50 24.20 22.06 -12.51
N TYR A 51 24.24 20.79 -12.10
CA TYR A 51 24.99 20.37 -10.92
C TYR A 51 26.49 20.46 -11.17
N GLN A 52 27.20 21.03 -10.20
CA GLN A 52 28.66 21.10 -10.20
C GLN A 52 29.26 19.74 -9.81
N MET A 53 30.29 19.33 -10.55
CA MET A 53 31.02 18.08 -10.37
C MET A 53 32.52 18.37 -10.16
N LEU A 54 33.12 17.66 -9.22
CA LEU A 54 34.55 17.72 -8.91
C LEU A 54 35.24 16.45 -9.41
N HIS A 55 36.40 16.57 -10.03
CA HIS A 55 37.22 15.43 -10.42
C HIS A 55 38.08 14.98 -9.23
N GLN A 56 37.55 14.05 -8.44
CA GLN A 56 38.23 13.45 -7.30
C GLN A 56 38.13 11.91 -7.40
N PRO A 57 39.06 11.26 -8.11
CA PRO A 57 38.99 9.83 -8.38
C PRO A 57 39.09 8.96 -7.11
N ASP A 58 39.81 9.44 -6.09
CA ASP A 58 40.03 8.71 -4.84
C ASP A 58 38.93 8.96 -3.79
N HIS A 59 37.92 9.79 -4.10
CA HIS A 59 36.86 10.11 -3.15
C HIS A 59 35.93 8.89 -2.94
N PRO A 60 35.51 8.56 -1.71
CA PRO A 60 34.64 7.40 -1.44
C PRO A 60 33.32 7.40 -2.22
N LEU A 61 32.80 8.61 -2.51
CA LEU A 61 31.59 8.83 -3.32
C LEU A 61 31.85 9.06 -4.82
N ALA A 62 33.05 8.78 -5.31
CA ALA A 62 33.39 8.95 -6.72
C ALA A 62 32.59 8.00 -7.62
N MET A 63 32.12 8.53 -8.73
CA MET A 63 31.54 7.73 -9.81
C MET A 63 32.65 7.00 -10.58
N ALA A 64 32.29 6.04 -11.44
CA ALA A 64 33.24 5.29 -12.26
C ALA A 64 34.16 6.15 -13.16
N ASN A 65 33.77 7.40 -13.46
CA ASN A 65 34.58 8.36 -14.22
C ASN A 65 35.53 9.21 -13.35
N GLY A 66 35.63 8.89 -12.05
CA GLY A 66 36.42 9.59 -11.05
C GLY A 66 35.89 10.98 -10.69
N SER A 67 34.59 11.25 -10.88
CA SER A 67 33.96 12.53 -10.54
C SER A 67 32.93 12.36 -9.43
N VAL A 68 32.78 13.39 -8.60
CA VAL A 68 31.83 13.44 -7.47
C VAL A 68 30.96 14.68 -7.63
N TYR A 69 29.69 14.60 -7.25
CA TYR A 69 28.86 15.80 -7.14
C TYR A 69 29.34 16.68 -5.98
N GLU A 70 29.54 17.97 -6.24
CA GLU A 70 30.11 18.90 -5.26
C GLU A 70 29.27 18.96 -3.98
N HIS A 71 27.94 19.06 -4.08
CA HIS A 71 27.06 19.05 -2.91
C HIS A 71 27.20 17.77 -2.06
N ARG A 72 27.52 16.62 -2.67
CA ARG A 72 27.77 15.37 -1.92
C ARG A 72 29.13 15.41 -1.24
N ALA A 73 30.15 15.92 -1.93
CA ALA A 73 31.50 16.06 -1.38
C ALA A 73 31.52 17.02 -0.18
N VAL A 74 30.82 18.16 -0.26
CA VAL A 74 30.71 19.14 0.84
C VAL A 74 30.10 18.51 2.09
N ILE A 75 28.97 17.79 1.94
CA ILE A 75 28.34 17.12 3.09
C ILE A 75 29.18 15.93 3.58
N TYR A 76 29.91 15.25 2.70
CA TYR A 76 30.84 14.18 3.09
C TYR A 76 32.00 14.71 3.91
N ALA A 77 32.55 15.89 3.58
CA ALA A 77 33.57 16.55 4.38
C ALA A 77 33.09 16.86 5.82
N LYS A 78 31.79 17.15 5.99
CA LYS A 78 31.20 17.45 7.30
C LYS A 78 30.93 16.21 8.16
N TYR A 79 30.29 15.18 7.59
CA TYR A 79 29.77 14.03 8.35
C TYR A 79 30.55 12.73 8.11
N GLY A 80 31.43 12.70 7.11
CA GLY A 80 32.14 11.50 6.68
C GLY A 80 31.18 10.39 6.26
N ASP A 81 31.46 9.17 6.72
CA ASP A 81 30.65 8.00 6.41
C ASP A 81 29.29 7.96 7.12
N ASN A 82 29.16 8.69 8.25
CA ASN A 82 27.99 8.66 9.12
C ASN A 82 27.09 9.87 8.88
N LEU A 83 26.22 9.75 7.88
CA LEU A 83 25.22 10.78 7.59
C LEU A 83 24.18 10.87 8.73
N PRO A 84 23.75 12.07 9.14
CA PRO A 84 22.61 12.20 10.05
C PRO A 84 21.31 11.72 9.41
N ASP A 85 20.30 11.51 10.25
CA ASP A 85 18.95 11.16 9.83
C ASP A 85 18.31 12.26 8.97
N CYS A 86 17.27 11.90 8.22
CA CYS A 86 16.56 12.82 7.35
C CYS A 86 16.01 14.02 8.13
N GLU A 87 16.40 15.23 7.75
CA GLU A 87 16.04 16.46 8.45
C GLU A 87 14.51 16.66 8.59
N LEU A 88 13.73 16.21 7.60
CA LEU A 88 12.28 16.41 7.58
C LEU A 88 11.47 15.31 8.30
N CYS A 89 11.97 14.08 8.36
CA CYS A 89 11.17 12.96 8.88
C CYS A 89 11.90 12.06 9.88
N GLY A 90 13.17 12.32 10.19
CA GLY A 90 13.97 11.53 11.12
C GLY A 90 14.31 10.12 10.64
N LYS A 91 14.08 9.79 9.36
CA LYS A 91 14.43 8.47 8.83
C LYS A 91 15.95 8.31 8.75
N LYS A 92 16.49 7.22 9.28
CA LYS A 92 17.91 6.86 9.15
C LYS A 92 18.38 6.87 7.70
N LEU A 93 19.48 7.57 7.44
CA LEU A 93 20.06 7.72 6.11
C LEU A 93 21.40 6.99 6.00
N ASN A 94 21.75 6.70 4.75
CA ASN A 94 23.10 6.35 4.34
C ASN A 94 23.34 6.94 2.95
N TRP A 95 24.59 7.00 2.51
CA TRP A 95 24.97 7.63 1.25
C TRP A 95 24.30 7.03 0.01
N ARG A 96 23.80 5.79 0.08
CA ARG A 96 23.05 5.14 -1.01
C ARG A 96 21.60 5.64 -1.12
N ILE A 97 20.95 5.96 0.00
CA ILE A 97 19.54 6.38 0.02
C ILE A 97 19.35 7.89 0.23
N ALA A 98 20.41 8.58 0.66
CA ALA A 98 20.38 10.00 0.93
C ALA A 98 20.43 10.82 -0.35
N HIS A 99 19.56 11.83 -0.38
CA HIS A 99 19.61 12.93 -1.31
C HIS A 99 20.10 14.16 -0.55
N ILE A 100 21.14 14.81 -1.07
CA ILE A 100 21.57 16.10 -0.55
C ILE A 100 20.78 17.16 -1.32
N ASP A 101 19.88 17.84 -0.62
CA ASP A 101 18.94 18.82 -1.15
C ASP A 101 19.46 20.23 -0.91
N HIS A 102 19.21 21.13 -1.87
CA HIS A 102 19.48 22.56 -1.76
C HIS A 102 18.26 23.25 -1.17
N ILE A 103 18.41 23.87 0.00
CA ILE A 103 17.31 24.52 0.75
C ILE A 103 16.69 25.65 -0.08
N ASP A 104 17.52 26.41 -0.79
CA ASP A 104 17.12 27.52 -1.68
C ASP A 104 16.68 27.09 -3.10
N GLU A 105 16.70 25.79 -3.40
CA GLU A 105 16.45 25.21 -4.73
C GLU A 105 17.45 25.66 -5.83
N VAL A 106 18.58 26.28 -5.48
CA VAL A 106 19.63 26.71 -6.41
C VAL A 106 20.76 25.70 -6.46
N VAL A 107 20.80 24.90 -7.53
CA VAL A 107 21.74 23.76 -7.71
C VAL A 107 23.24 24.14 -7.71
N THR A 108 23.57 25.41 -7.91
CA THR A 108 24.94 25.93 -7.91
C THR A 108 25.40 26.43 -6.54
N ASN A 109 24.47 26.65 -5.60
CA ASN A 109 24.77 27.14 -4.26
C ASN A 109 25.12 25.97 -3.31
N ASN A 110 26.36 25.49 -3.39
CA ASN A 110 26.85 24.35 -2.63
C ASN A 110 27.45 24.72 -1.27
N ILE A 111 27.05 25.86 -0.68
CA ILE A 111 27.48 26.24 0.67
C ILE A 111 26.90 25.23 1.67
N GLU A 112 27.71 24.78 2.63
CA GLU A 112 27.35 23.75 3.60
C GLU A 112 26.02 24.02 4.31
N SER A 113 25.75 25.28 4.69
CA SER A 113 24.50 25.69 5.36
C SER A 113 23.25 25.65 4.49
N ASN A 114 23.41 25.63 3.15
CA ASN A 114 22.31 25.52 2.19
C ASN A 114 21.99 24.06 1.83
N LEU A 115 22.81 23.11 2.29
CA LEU A 115 22.69 21.71 1.94
C LEU A 115 22.14 20.93 3.12
N ARG A 116 21.15 20.08 2.85
CA ARG A 116 20.56 19.20 3.86
C ARG A 116 20.40 17.76 3.38
N PRO A 117 20.61 16.77 4.25
CA PRO A 117 20.38 15.37 3.93
C PRO A 117 18.90 14.99 4.09
N LEU A 118 18.29 14.56 2.99
CA LEU A 118 16.90 14.10 2.94
C LEU A 118 16.81 12.65 2.44
N CYS A 119 15.75 11.95 2.83
CA CYS A 119 15.36 10.72 2.15
C CYS A 119 14.70 11.04 0.79
N GLY A 120 14.74 10.08 -0.15
CA GLY A 120 14.13 10.28 -1.48
C GLY A 120 12.66 10.70 -1.45
N ALA A 121 11.86 10.13 -0.54
CA ALA A 121 10.45 10.49 -0.40
C ALA A 121 10.25 11.95 0.04
N CYS A 122 11.05 12.43 1.00
CA CYS A 122 11.00 13.83 1.45
C CYS A 122 11.50 14.77 0.35
N ASN A 123 12.62 14.44 -0.29
CA ASN A 123 13.19 15.23 -1.38
C ASN A 123 12.19 15.41 -2.54
N THR A 124 11.52 14.33 -2.97
CA THR A 124 10.52 14.38 -4.05
C THR A 124 9.24 15.09 -3.64
N ASN A 125 8.79 14.95 -2.39
CA ASN A 125 7.54 15.56 -1.93
C ASN A 125 7.72 16.96 -1.33
N ARG A 126 8.94 17.51 -1.25
CA ARG A 126 9.21 18.80 -0.58
C ARG A 126 8.40 19.96 -1.15
N SER A 127 8.21 20.00 -2.47
CA SER A 127 7.46 21.05 -3.17
C SER A 127 5.98 20.66 -3.40
N LYS A 128 5.55 19.50 -2.89
CA LYS A 128 4.20 18.99 -3.11
C LYS A 128 3.24 19.69 -2.14
N LYS A 129 2.29 20.43 -2.71
CA LYS A 129 1.20 21.06 -1.93
C LYS A 129 0.42 19.99 -1.14
N PRO A 130 -0.09 20.32 0.07
CA PRO A 130 -0.95 19.45 0.85
C PRO A 130 -2.10 18.87 0.01
N ALA A 131 -2.47 17.62 0.27
CA ALA A 131 -3.48 16.93 -0.54
C ALA A 131 -4.85 17.63 -0.54
N HIS A 132 -5.21 18.31 0.56
CA HIS A 132 -6.45 19.08 0.68
C HIS A 132 -6.48 20.35 -0.19
N ASN A 133 -5.34 20.82 -0.71
CA ASN A 133 -5.26 21.98 -1.62
C ASN A 133 -5.52 21.61 -3.09
N ARG A 134 -5.75 20.33 -3.41
CA ARG A 134 -6.07 19.93 -4.78
C ARG A 134 -7.52 20.32 -5.11
N LYS A 135 -7.77 20.72 -6.36
CA LYS A 135 -9.08 21.19 -6.83
C LYS A 135 -10.20 20.17 -6.65
N ASP A 136 -9.87 18.89 -6.74
CA ASP A 136 -10.76 17.74 -6.62
C ASP A 136 -10.86 17.19 -5.19
N ALA A 137 -10.07 17.72 -4.25
CA ALA A 137 -10.06 17.24 -2.87
C ALA A 137 -11.26 17.75 -2.08
N VAL A 138 -11.88 16.84 -1.32
CA VAL A 138 -12.84 17.20 -0.29
C VAL A 138 -12.07 17.57 0.98
N ALA A 139 -11.77 18.86 1.11
CA ALA A 139 -11.14 19.44 2.30
C ALA A 139 -12.20 19.69 3.40
N ILE A 140 -11.87 19.26 4.62
CA ILE A 140 -12.73 19.40 5.80
C ILE A 140 -11.88 19.97 6.93
N THR A 141 -12.40 20.99 7.58
CA THR A 141 -11.72 21.70 8.66
C THR A 141 -12.41 21.41 9.98
N TYR A 142 -11.63 20.91 10.95
CA TYR A 142 -12.12 20.68 12.31
C TYR A 142 -11.01 20.99 13.32
N LEU A 143 -11.33 21.81 14.33
CA LEU A 143 -10.39 22.29 15.36
C LEU A 143 -9.13 22.96 14.80
N GLY A 144 -9.25 23.72 13.71
CA GLY A 144 -8.13 24.40 13.06
C GLY A 144 -7.24 23.49 12.20
N GLU A 145 -7.49 22.18 12.16
CA GLU A 145 -6.82 21.25 11.25
C GLU A 145 -7.65 21.08 9.97
N THR A 146 -7.02 21.28 8.82
CA THR A 146 -7.63 21.00 7.51
C THR A 146 -7.02 19.74 6.91
N LYS A 147 -7.83 18.70 6.73
CA LYS A 147 -7.42 17.43 6.13
C LYS A 147 -8.40 17.01 5.04
N THR A 148 -7.96 16.11 4.18
CA THR A 148 -8.86 15.45 3.21
C THR A 148 -9.81 14.50 3.93
N ALA A 149 -10.96 14.21 3.31
CA ALA A 149 -11.89 13.20 3.81
C ALA A 149 -11.23 11.83 4.08
N ASN A 150 -10.22 11.46 3.28
CA ASN A 150 -9.50 10.20 3.44
C ASN A 150 -8.48 10.22 4.59
N GLU A 151 -7.88 11.38 4.88
CA GLU A 151 -7.02 11.55 6.05
C GLU A 151 -7.86 11.57 7.32
N TRP A 152 -8.98 12.29 7.34
CA TRP A 152 -9.93 12.26 8.45
C TRP A 152 -10.48 10.87 8.72
N ALA A 153 -10.79 10.08 7.69
CA ALA A 153 -11.26 8.70 7.87
C ALA A 153 -10.23 7.75 8.50
N ARG A 154 -8.94 8.11 8.51
CA ARG A 154 -7.87 7.37 9.20
C ARG A 154 -7.59 7.93 10.59
N ASP A 155 -8.13 9.09 10.93
CA ASP A 155 -7.93 9.72 12.21
C ASP A 155 -8.65 8.92 13.30
N PRO A 156 -7.99 8.54 14.41
CA PRO A 156 -8.62 7.77 15.48
C PRO A 156 -9.85 8.44 16.12
N ARG A 157 -9.98 9.78 15.99
CA ARG A 157 -11.12 10.54 16.50
C ARG A 157 -12.40 10.33 15.66
N VAL A 158 -12.26 9.89 14.42
CA VAL A 158 -13.35 9.83 13.44
C VAL A 158 -13.75 8.37 13.18
N LYS A 159 -15.04 8.07 13.35
CA LYS A 159 -15.58 6.70 13.17
C LYS A 159 -16.23 6.46 11.80
N VAL A 160 -16.22 7.45 10.92
CA VAL A 160 -16.91 7.40 9.63
C VAL A 160 -15.94 7.21 8.48
N SER A 161 -16.37 6.46 7.47
CA SER A 161 -15.54 6.17 6.30
C SER A 161 -15.42 7.39 5.38
N ASN A 162 -14.33 7.44 4.61
CA ASN A 162 -14.10 8.43 3.56
C ASN A 162 -15.34 8.63 2.65
N ALA A 163 -15.93 7.55 2.16
CA ALA A 163 -17.13 7.61 1.31
C ALA A 163 -18.32 8.28 1.99
N THR A 164 -18.49 8.06 3.30
CA THR A 164 -19.56 8.69 4.09
C THR A 164 -19.31 10.19 4.22
N ILE A 165 -18.09 10.57 4.56
CA ILE A 165 -17.67 11.96 4.70
C ILE A 165 -17.88 12.73 3.39
N VAL A 166 -17.39 12.19 2.26
CA VAL A 166 -17.54 12.79 0.93
C VAL A 166 -19.02 12.95 0.57
N ARG A 167 -19.84 11.92 0.82
CA ARG A 167 -21.29 11.99 0.56
C ARG A 167 -21.95 13.10 1.37
N ARG A 168 -21.65 13.19 2.67
CA ARG A 168 -22.22 14.22 3.56
C ARG A 168 -21.85 15.63 3.10
N LYS A 169 -20.59 15.85 2.73
CA LYS A 169 -20.13 17.14 2.21
C LYS A 169 -20.82 17.52 0.90
N LYS A 170 -21.01 16.55 -0.01
CA LYS A 170 -21.78 16.75 -1.26
C LYS A 170 -23.26 17.07 -1.00
N LEU A 171 -23.84 16.59 0.09
CA LEU A 171 -25.19 16.94 0.54
C LEU A 171 -25.27 18.30 1.25
N GLY A 172 -24.16 19.04 1.36
CA GLY A 172 -24.12 20.36 1.98
C GLY A 172 -24.07 20.35 3.51
N MET A 173 -23.78 19.20 4.14
CA MET A 173 -23.61 19.13 5.60
C MET A 173 -22.38 19.91 6.06
N THR A 174 -22.41 20.37 7.30
CA THR A 174 -21.27 21.06 7.93
C THR A 174 -20.08 20.11 8.11
N ASP A 175 -18.87 20.67 8.25
CA ASP A 175 -17.65 19.87 8.45
C ASP A 175 -17.74 18.98 9.70
N PHE A 176 -18.32 19.51 10.77
CA PHE A 176 -18.55 18.77 12.00
C PHE A 176 -19.50 17.58 11.78
N GLU A 177 -20.65 17.80 11.14
CA GLU A 177 -21.62 16.74 10.85
C GLU A 177 -21.04 15.70 9.89
N CYS A 178 -20.23 16.12 8.92
CA CYS A 178 -19.54 15.22 8.01
C CYS A 178 -18.72 14.18 8.77
N LEU A 179 -18.02 14.59 9.84
CA LEU A 179 -17.17 13.74 10.66
C LEU A 179 -17.92 12.96 11.75
N PHE A 180 -18.88 13.58 12.44
CA PHE A 180 -19.41 13.04 13.70
C PHE A 180 -20.89 12.65 13.69
N ALA A 181 -21.65 12.99 12.64
CA ALA A 181 -23.05 12.60 12.60
C ALA A 181 -23.20 11.06 12.66
N PRO A 182 -24.26 10.55 13.30
CA PRO A 182 -24.50 9.11 13.37
C PRO A 182 -24.67 8.51 11.97
N LYS A 183 -24.19 7.28 11.79
CA LYS A 183 -24.33 6.55 10.53
C LYS A 183 -25.73 5.92 10.48
N ILE A 184 -26.63 6.53 9.72
CA ILE A 184 -27.96 5.95 9.45
C ILE A 184 -27.77 4.80 8.45
N THR A 185 -27.75 3.56 8.94
CA THR A 185 -27.80 2.37 8.10
C THR A 185 -29.21 1.81 8.06
N HIS A 186 -29.69 1.43 6.87
CA HIS A 186 -30.97 0.74 6.67
C HIS A 186 -31.10 -0.55 7.52
N ASN A 187 -29.98 -1.15 7.95
CA ASN A 187 -29.95 -2.42 8.66
C ASN A 187 -30.16 -2.33 10.18
N GLY A 188 -30.23 -1.13 10.77
CA GLY A 188 -30.43 -0.95 12.22
C GLY A 188 -31.88 -1.05 12.67
N ASN A 189 -32.83 -0.83 11.74
CA ASN A 189 -34.27 -0.84 11.97
C ASN A 189 -34.96 -1.91 11.13
N VAL A 190 -34.36 -3.11 11.01
CA VAL A 190 -35.11 -4.22 10.40
C VAL A 190 -36.18 -4.64 11.41
N PRO A 191 -37.48 -4.67 11.04
CA PRO A 191 -38.53 -5.15 11.93
C PRO A 191 -38.17 -6.56 12.41
N ILE A 192 -38.24 -6.78 13.73
CA ILE A 192 -38.09 -8.12 14.31
C ILE A 192 -39.15 -9.00 13.66
N LYS A 193 -38.75 -10.03 12.91
CA LYS A 193 -39.71 -10.97 12.31
C LYS A 193 -40.47 -11.66 13.45
N PRO A 194 -41.81 -11.73 13.39
CA PRO A 194 -42.57 -12.47 14.40
C PRO A 194 -42.11 -13.94 14.43
N PRO A 195 -42.19 -14.61 15.59
CA PRO A 195 -41.84 -16.03 15.69
C PRO A 195 -42.68 -16.84 14.69
N THR A 196 -42.05 -17.82 14.04
CA THR A 196 -42.76 -18.69 13.10
C THR A 196 -43.79 -19.54 13.85
N PRO A 197 -45.04 -19.63 13.36
CA PRO A 197 -46.06 -20.43 14.02
C PRO A 197 -45.68 -21.92 14.01
N PRO A 198 -46.13 -22.72 15.01
CA PRO A 198 -45.79 -24.13 15.11
C PRO A 198 -46.10 -24.92 13.84
N LYS A 199 -45.31 -25.97 13.54
CA LYS A 199 -45.43 -26.71 12.27
C LYS A 199 -46.80 -27.34 12.06
N TYR A 200 -47.49 -27.75 13.14
CA TYR A 200 -48.82 -28.36 13.11
C TYR A 200 -49.96 -27.37 12.78
N THR A 201 -49.71 -26.05 12.76
CA THR A 201 -50.71 -25.04 12.40
C THR A 201 -50.70 -24.70 10.90
N ARG A 202 -49.87 -25.37 10.11
CA ARG A 202 -49.73 -25.11 8.66
C ARG A 202 -50.82 -25.85 7.87
N LYS A 203 -51.32 -25.22 6.80
CA LYS A 203 -52.46 -25.72 5.97
C LYS A 203 -52.36 -27.19 5.53
N ASN A 204 -51.15 -27.71 5.32
CA ASN A 204 -50.91 -29.09 4.85
C ASN A 204 -50.25 -29.98 5.90
N SER A 205 -50.18 -29.53 7.16
CA SER A 205 -49.60 -30.31 8.25
C SER A 205 -50.66 -31.23 8.88
N ILE A 206 -50.24 -32.44 9.21
CA ILE A 206 -51.04 -33.36 10.01
C ILE A 206 -50.73 -33.02 11.46
N ALA A 207 -51.76 -32.68 12.23
CA ALA A 207 -51.67 -32.45 13.67
C ALA A 207 -52.28 -33.65 14.39
N ILE A 208 -51.52 -34.28 15.28
CA ILE A 208 -52.01 -35.37 16.13
C ILE A 208 -51.98 -34.85 17.57
N GLU A 209 -53.14 -34.92 18.22
CA GLU A 209 -53.33 -34.49 19.61
C GLU A 209 -53.43 -35.72 20.51
N TRP A 210 -52.55 -35.81 21.51
CA TRP A 210 -52.57 -36.86 22.52
C TRP A 210 -52.11 -36.28 23.86
N GLU A 211 -52.86 -36.55 24.93
CA GLU A 211 -52.64 -36.00 26.29
C GLU A 211 -52.48 -34.47 26.34
N GLY A 212 -53.21 -33.74 25.49
CA GLY A 212 -53.18 -32.27 25.42
C GLY A 212 -51.97 -31.70 24.66
N GLU A 213 -51.05 -32.53 24.17
CA GLU A 213 -49.95 -32.11 23.31
C GLU A 213 -50.35 -32.23 21.83
N LYS A 214 -50.15 -31.14 21.06
CA LYS A 214 -50.34 -31.11 19.60
C LYS A 214 -49.00 -31.11 18.90
N LYS A 215 -48.69 -32.19 18.20
CA LYS A 215 -47.44 -32.35 17.46
C LYS A 215 -47.71 -32.91 16.07
N THR A 216 -46.80 -32.66 15.15
CA THR A 216 -46.79 -33.31 13.85
C THR A 216 -46.32 -34.77 13.97
N PRO A 217 -46.63 -35.65 12.99
CA PRO A 217 -46.11 -37.02 12.96
C PRO A 217 -44.59 -37.11 13.13
N SER A 218 -43.85 -36.14 12.58
CA SER A 218 -42.39 -36.10 12.69
C SER A 218 -41.92 -35.69 14.08
N GLU A 219 -42.66 -34.82 14.76
CA GLU A 219 -42.36 -34.42 16.14
C GLU A 219 -42.71 -35.53 17.12
N TRP A 220 -43.81 -36.26 16.89
CA TRP A 220 -44.16 -37.47 17.65
C TRP A 220 -43.18 -38.61 17.43
N ALA A 221 -42.67 -38.81 16.21
CA ALA A 221 -41.65 -39.84 15.93
C ALA A 221 -40.29 -39.56 16.59
N CYS A 222 -40.01 -38.30 16.94
CA CYS A 222 -38.83 -37.90 17.69
C CYS A 222 -39.07 -37.89 19.22
N ASP A 223 -40.30 -38.15 19.67
CA ASP A 223 -40.64 -38.17 21.09
C ASP A 223 -40.16 -39.50 21.70
N PRO A 224 -39.38 -39.47 22.80
CA PRO A 224 -38.86 -40.68 23.45
C PRO A 224 -39.94 -41.68 23.89
N ARG A 225 -41.19 -41.23 24.07
CA ARG A 225 -42.34 -42.09 24.45
C ARG A 225 -42.84 -42.95 23.29
N ILE A 226 -42.46 -42.63 22.06
CA ILE A 226 -43.00 -43.24 20.84
C ILE A 226 -41.92 -44.10 20.16
N THR A 227 -42.28 -45.33 19.80
CA THR A 227 -41.37 -46.29 19.14
C THR A 227 -41.60 -46.40 17.62
N LEU A 228 -42.55 -45.63 17.10
CA LEU A 228 -42.96 -45.68 15.69
C LEU A 228 -42.27 -44.61 14.85
N SER A 229 -42.03 -44.94 13.57
CA SER A 229 -41.46 -44.00 12.60
C SER A 229 -42.46 -42.94 12.13
N ASP A 230 -41.98 -41.76 11.68
CA ASP A 230 -42.82 -40.70 11.08
C ASP A 230 -43.71 -41.26 9.97
N GLY A 231 -43.17 -42.12 9.10
CA GLY A 231 -43.92 -42.71 7.99
C GLY A 231 -45.09 -43.57 8.48
N THR A 232 -44.89 -44.33 9.56
CA THR A 232 -45.95 -45.16 10.16
C THR A 232 -47.04 -44.29 10.79
N ILE A 233 -46.65 -43.32 11.62
CA ILE A 233 -47.57 -42.40 12.30
C ILE A 233 -48.38 -41.60 11.27
N ARG A 234 -47.71 -41.08 10.24
CA ARG A 234 -48.31 -40.32 9.13
C ARG A 234 -49.30 -41.17 8.33
N SER A 235 -48.95 -42.42 8.00
CA SER A 235 -49.84 -43.33 7.28
C SER A 235 -51.11 -43.62 8.08
N ARG A 236 -50.99 -43.86 9.39
CA ARG A 236 -52.14 -44.12 10.28
C ARG A 236 -53.03 -42.90 10.47
N ALA A 237 -52.44 -41.72 10.64
CA ALA A 237 -53.19 -40.48 10.74
C ALA A 237 -53.94 -40.17 9.43
N LYS A 238 -53.34 -40.44 8.26
CA LYS A 238 -54.03 -40.36 6.96
C LYS A 238 -55.14 -41.38 6.80
N ALA A 239 -55.00 -42.56 7.40
CA ALA A 239 -56.03 -43.59 7.43
C ALA A 239 -57.16 -43.32 8.45
N GLY A 240 -57.13 -42.17 9.14
CA GLY A 240 -58.18 -41.77 10.08
C GLY A 240 -58.19 -42.55 11.39
N MET A 241 -57.07 -43.17 11.78
CA MET A 241 -56.98 -43.88 13.06
C MET A 241 -56.99 -42.90 14.24
N SER A 242 -57.39 -43.37 15.42
CA SER A 242 -57.34 -42.58 16.66
C SER A 242 -55.91 -42.13 16.98
N ALA A 243 -55.74 -41.03 17.73
CA ALA A 243 -54.41 -40.55 18.10
C ALA A 243 -53.61 -41.61 18.86
N PHE A 244 -54.26 -42.34 19.77
CA PHE A 244 -53.65 -43.44 20.51
C PHE A 244 -53.20 -44.58 19.57
N ASP A 245 -54.03 -44.99 18.62
CA ASP A 245 -53.68 -46.02 17.64
C ASP A 245 -52.55 -45.57 16.70
N CYS A 246 -52.53 -44.30 16.33
CA CYS A 246 -51.47 -43.72 15.52
C CYS A 246 -50.10 -43.84 16.20
N LEU A 247 -50.06 -43.65 17.52
CA LEU A 247 -48.83 -43.50 18.31
C LEU A 247 -48.36 -44.78 19.00
N PHE A 248 -49.27 -45.64 19.45
CA PHE A 248 -48.91 -46.77 20.34
C PHE A 248 -49.24 -48.15 19.78
N LYS A 249 -50.09 -48.26 18.76
CA LYS A 249 -50.42 -49.58 18.19
C LYS A 249 -49.15 -50.20 17.57
N PRO A 250 -48.79 -51.45 17.89
CA PRO A 250 -47.60 -52.06 17.30
C PRO A 250 -47.76 -52.16 15.77
N ALA A 251 -46.69 -51.91 15.02
CA ALA A 251 -46.70 -52.11 13.57
C ALA A 251 -46.96 -53.59 13.25
N SER A 252 -47.96 -53.88 12.41
CA SER A 252 -48.24 -55.26 12.00
C SER A 252 -47.04 -55.85 11.26
N ARG A 253 -46.83 -57.15 11.41
CA ARG A 253 -45.61 -57.90 11.02
C ARG A 253 -45.25 -57.91 9.52
N SER A 254 -45.82 -57.06 8.66
CA SER A 254 -45.37 -56.91 7.26
C SER A 254 -44.15 -55.99 7.07
N GLY A 255 -43.67 -55.30 8.12
CA GLY A 255 -42.54 -54.36 8.06
C GLY A 255 -41.27 -54.75 8.83
N LYS A 256 -41.12 -56.00 9.29
CA LYS A 256 -40.02 -56.42 10.18
C LYS A 256 -38.61 -56.44 9.57
N LYS A 257 -38.41 -56.08 8.29
CA LYS A 257 -37.08 -56.13 7.65
C LYS A 257 -36.17 -54.91 7.89
N ALA A 258 -36.67 -53.78 8.41
CA ALA A 258 -35.87 -52.55 8.49
C ALA A 258 -35.24 -52.25 9.88
N LEU A 259 -35.69 -52.88 10.97
CA LEU A 259 -35.16 -52.56 12.31
C LEU A 259 -33.86 -53.32 12.64
N LYS A 260 -33.60 -54.47 11.98
CA LYS A 260 -32.43 -55.32 12.24
C LYS A 260 -31.09 -54.75 11.71
N GLN A 261 -31.11 -53.63 10.99
CA GLN A 261 -29.91 -52.98 10.43
C GLN A 261 -29.44 -51.74 11.21
N ARG A 262 -30.13 -51.36 12.30
CA ARG A 262 -29.73 -50.21 13.14
C ARG A 262 -29.12 -50.59 14.49
N GLU A 263 -29.12 -51.88 14.84
CA GLU A 263 -28.44 -52.41 16.04
C GLU A 263 -27.11 -53.10 15.69
N ALA A 264 -26.69 -53.03 14.43
CA ALA A 264 -25.44 -53.63 13.92
C ALA A 264 -24.53 -52.61 13.21
N ALA A 265 -24.68 -51.31 13.51
CA ALA A 265 -23.81 -50.23 13.07
C ALA A 265 -23.49 -49.31 14.26
#